data_AF-A0A963MM64-F1
#
_entry.id   AF-A0A963MM64-F1
#
_cell.length_a   1.000
_cell.length_b   1.000
_cell.length_c   1.000
_cell.angle_alpha   90.00
_cell.angle_beta   90.00
_cell.angle_gamma   90.00
#
_symmetry.space_group_name_H-M   'P 1'
#
loop_
_entity.id
_entity.type
_entity.pdbx_description
1 polymer ?
#
loop_
_entity_poly.entity_id
_entity_poly.type
_entity_poly.pdbx_seq_one_letter_code
_entity_poly.pdbx_strand_id
1 'polypeptide(L)'
;MRFPIELKLRGSSTIKASVWVVHVAAALALFHVPAFREWGGGGVDGLIAAGAWGSLLVSLLRGLRTQAGLEGCTVWLEGDGALELSREPGGTGGLYRVRADSRVVLPMAAWFALDPVAQSAAEAEASRVRRLFLVPDNLSAGSFRLLRVWLRHRAGRVPPGNTAP
;
A
#
# COMPACT_ATOMS: atom_id res chain seq x y z
N MET A 1 -18.73 -10.20 15.68
CA MET A 1 -18.48 -9.27 14.56
C MET A 1 -19.57 -9.52 13.53
N ARG A 2 -20.34 -8.49 13.15
CA ARG A 2 -21.30 -8.58 12.05
C ARG A 2 -20.57 -8.18 10.78
N PHE A 3 -20.75 -8.97 9.73
CA PHE A 3 -20.16 -8.75 8.41
C PHE A 3 -21.26 -8.33 7.42
N PRO A 4 -20.94 -7.57 6.37
CA PRO A 4 -19.62 -7.03 6.03
C PRO A 4 -19.17 -5.90 6.97
N ILE A 5 -17.86 -5.73 7.17
CA ILE A 5 -17.30 -4.61 7.94
C ILE A 5 -16.73 -3.57 6.98
N GLU A 6 -17.32 -2.38 6.96
CA GLU A 6 -16.82 -1.23 6.20
C GLU A 6 -15.62 -0.58 6.91
N LEU A 7 -14.53 -0.40 6.18
CA LEU A 7 -13.31 0.27 6.61
C LEU A 7 -12.95 1.37 5.61
N LYS A 8 -13.25 2.62 5.94
CA LYS A 8 -12.85 3.78 5.13
C LYS A 8 -11.36 4.08 5.34
N LEU A 9 -10.59 3.99 4.27
CA LEU A 9 -9.16 4.31 4.28
C LEU A 9 -8.94 5.82 4.22
N ARG A 10 -7.88 6.26 4.88
CA ARG A 10 -7.39 7.65 4.87
C ARG A 10 -5.89 7.65 4.69
N GLY A 11 -5.35 8.72 4.10
CA GLY A 11 -3.92 8.96 4.07
C GLY A 11 -3.41 9.27 5.48
N SER A 12 -2.34 8.61 5.92
CA SER A 12 -1.74 8.89 7.22
C SER A 12 -0.77 10.07 7.11
N SER A 13 -1.00 11.12 7.90
CA SER A 13 -0.06 12.25 8.03
C SER A 13 1.28 11.79 8.60
N THR A 14 1.27 10.87 9.55
CA THR A 14 2.46 10.27 10.16
C THR A 14 3.32 9.54 9.12
N ILE A 15 2.72 8.73 8.25
CA ILE A 15 3.47 8.08 7.16
C ILE A 15 4.01 9.13 6.18
N LYS A 16 3.18 10.12 5.77
CA LYS A 16 3.64 11.21 4.89
C LYS A 16 4.84 11.95 5.48
N ALA A 17 4.82 12.26 6.78
CA ALA A 17 5.91 12.90 7.48
C ALA A 17 7.16 12.01 7.55
N SER A 18 7.00 10.73 7.86
CA SER A 18 8.12 9.76 7.87
C SER A 18 8.78 9.63 6.49
N VAL A 19 7.97 9.54 5.43
CA VAL A 19 8.47 9.51 4.05
C VAL A 19 9.28 10.79 3.77
N TRP A 20 8.77 11.96 4.14
CA TRP A 20 9.49 13.22 4.01
C TRP A 20 10.83 13.21 4.76
N VAL A 21 10.85 12.85 6.04
CA VAL A 21 12.05 12.81 6.87
C VAL A 21 13.12 11.88 6.27
N VAL A 22 12.72 10.69 5.82
CA VAL A 22 13.65 9.73 5.18
C VAL A 22 14.24 10.30 3.89
N HIS A 23 13.45 10.97 3.06
CA HIS A 23 13.95 11.57 1.82
C HIS A 23 14.81 12.81 2.08
N VAL A 24 14.52 13.59 3.11
CA VAL A 24 15.39 14.70 3.55
C VAL A 24 16.74 14.15 4.05
N ALA A 25 16.71 13.10 4.87
CA ALA A 25 17.93 12.45 5.34
C ALA A 25 18.76 11.87 4.17
N ALA A 26 18.10 11.23 3.20
CA ALA A 26 18.75 10.71 2.00
C ALA A 26 19.30 11.84 1.11
N ALA A 27 18.58 12.96 0.96
CA ALA A 27 19.06 14.14 0.24
C ALA A 27 20.30 14.74 0.92
N LEU A 28 20.30 14.84 2.25
CA LEU A 28 21.46 15.30 3.01
C LEU A 28 22.65 14.35 2.83
N ALA A 29 22.42 13.04 2.91
CA ALA A 29 23.46 12.04 2.68
C ALA A 29 24.07 12.15 1.27
N LEU A 30 23.24 12.32 0.24
CA LEU A 30 23.70 12.54 -1.13
C LEU A 30 24.45 13.86 -1.28
N PHE A 31 23.95 14.94 -0.66
CA PHE A 31 24.58 16.26 -0.71
C PHE A 31 25.99 16.27 -0.11
N HIS A 32 26.25 15.44 0.90
CA HIS A 32 27.57 15.31 1.51
C HIS A 32 28.59 14.56 0.63
N VAL A 33 28.17 13.92 -0.45
CA VAL A 33 29.08 13.28 -1.41
C VAL A 33 29.52 14.32 -2.44
N PRO A 34 30.83 14.64 -2.55
CA PRO A 34 31.32 15.69 -3.44
C PRO A 34 30.88 15.54 -4.91
N ALA A 35 30.88 14.32 -5.42
CA ALA A 35 30.44 13.98 -6.78
C ALA A 35 28.96 14.32 -7.07
N PHE A 36 28.12 14.42 -6.04
CA PHE A 36 26.70 14.76 -6.16
C PHE A 36 26.38 16.21 -5.82
N ARG A 37 27.37 16.95 -5.30
CA ARG A 37 27.27 18.38 -4.96
C ARG A 37 27.66 19.27 -6.14
N GLU A 38 28.65 18.85 -6.92
CA GLU A 38 29.19 19.63 -8.03
C GLU A 38 28.46 19.29 -9.33
N TRP A 39 27.38 20.02 -9.61
CA TRP A 39 26.68 19.95 -10.89
C TRP A 39 27.53 20.39 -12.11
N GLY A 40 28.76 20.86 -11.86
CA GLY A 40 29.72 21.27 -12.88
C GLY A 40 30.59 20.14 -13.45
N GLY A 41 30.44 18.90 -12.98
CA GLY A 41 31.16 17.74 -13.52
C GLY A 41 30.68 17.41 -14.93
N GLY A 42 31.51 17.64 -15.94
CA GLY A 42 31.21 17.29 -17.33
C GLY A 42 31.17 15.77 -17.55
N GLY A 43 30.20 15.30 -18.35
CA GLY A 43 30.14 13.90 -18.81
C GLY A 43 29.31 12.97 -17.92
N VAL A 44 29.93 11.86 -17.47
CA VAL A 44 29.24 10.72 -16.84
C VAL A 44 28.81 11.02 -15.40
N ASP A 45 29.61 11.79 -14.66
CA ASP A 45 29.32 12.14 -13.25
C ASP A 45 28.07 13.00 -13.12
N GLY A 46 27.86 13.95 -14.04
CA GLY A 46 26.63 14.75 -14.11
C GLY A 46 25.39 13.91 -14.37
N LEU A 47 25.48 12.86 -15.21
CA LEU A 47 24.39 11.93 -15.48
C LEU A 47 24.07 11.05 -14.25
N ILE A 48 25.11 10.58 -13.55
CA ILE A 48 24.95 9.77 -12.33
C ILE A 48 24.32 10.62 -11.22
N ALA A 49 24.75 11.88 -11.07
CA ALA A 49 24.15 12.82 -10.12
C ALA A 49 22.69 13.14 -10.45
N ALA A 50 22.38 13.47 -11.72
CA ALA A 50 21.02 13.71 -12.16
C ALA A 50 20.13 12.48 -11.94
N GLY A 51 20.65 11.27 -12.20
CA GLY A 51 19.96 10.00 -11.95
C GLY A 51 19.67 9.77 -10.47
N ALA A 52 20.65 10.02 -9.59
CA ALA A 52 20.49 9.88 -8.15
C ALA A 52 19.41 10.83 -7.62
N TRP A 53 19.51 12.12 -7.92
CA TRP A 53 18.51 13.13 -7.52
C TRP A 53 17.13 12.86 -8.12
N GLY A 54 17.07 12.50 -9.40
CA GLY A 54 15.83 12.13 -10.08
C GLY A 54 15.17 10.92 -9.45
N SER A 55 15.94 9.87 -9.13
CA SER A 55 15.42 8.67 -8.47
C SER A 55 14.86 8.97 -7.08
N LEU A 56 15.52 9.85 -6.32
CA LEU A 56 15.07 10.28 -4.99
C LEU A 56 13.75 11.05 -5.08
N LEU A 57 13.63 11.97 -6.04
CA LEU A 57 12.41 12.73 -6.26
C LEU A 57 11.25 11.83 -6.71
N VAL A 58 11.51 10.92 -7.65
CA VAL A 58 10.51 9.95 -8.12
C VAL A 58 10.05 9.04 -6.98
N SER A 59 10.98 8.57 -6.14
CA SER A 59 10.67 7.78 -4.94
C SER A 59 9.77 8.55 -3.97
N LEU A 60 10.10 9.81 -3.68
CA LEU A 60 9.29 10.67 -2.80
C LEU A 60 7.88 10.84 -3.34
N LEU A 61 7.76 11.23 -4.61
CA LEU A 61 6.47 11.42 -5.28
C LEU A 61 5.65 10.13 -5.29
N ARG A 62 6.29 8.99 -5.52
CA ARG A 62 5.63 7.68 -5.46
C ARG A 62 5.12 7.38 -4.06
N GLY A 63 5.93 7.60 -3.02
CA GLY A 63 5.53 7.42 -1.62
C GLY A 63 4.31 8.28 -1.26
N LEU A 64 4.35 9.58 -1.59
CA LEU A 64 3.23 10.49 -1.32
C LEU A 64 1.97 10.13 -2.12
N ARG A 65 2.10 9.80 -3.41
CA ARG A 65 0.98 9.37 -4.25
C ARG A 65 0.34 8.09 -3.75
N THR A 66 1.12 7.14 -3.21
CA THR A 66 0.53 5.93 -2.64
C THR A 66 -0.34 6.22 -1.42
N GLN A 67 0.04 7.18 -0.57
CA GLN A 67 -0.77 7.61 0.58
C GLN A 67 -1.99 8.42 0.15
N ALA A 68 -1.85 9.32 -0.82
CA ALA A 68 -2.98 10.04 -1.39
C ALA A 68 -3.96 9.08 -2.09
N GLY A 69 -3.47 8.02 -2.73
CA GLY A 69 -4.30 7.01 -3.37
C GLY A 69 -5.09 6.11 -2.42
N LEU A 70 -4.83 6.18 -1.10
CA LEU A 70 -5.66 5.56 -0.05
C LEU A 70 -6.83 6.47 0.33
N GLU A 71 -6.73 7.78 0.12
CA GLU A 71 -7.82 8.73 0.36
C GLU A 71 -8.93 8.46 -0.68
N GLY A 72 -10.11 8.05 -0.21
CA GLY A 72 -11.23 7.64 -1.07
C GLY A 72 -11.27 6.15 -1.42
N CYS A 73 -10.42 5.32 -0.80
CA CYS A 73 -10.58 3.87 -0.85
C CYS A 73 -11.42 3.37 0.33
N THR A 74 -12.39 2.49 0.06
CA THR A 74 -13.16 1.80 1.09
C THR A 74 -12.90 0.31 0.97
N VAL A 75 -12.61 -0.32 2.11
CA VAL A 75 -12.35 -1.75 2.22
C VAL A 75 -13.52 -2.40 2.94
N TRP A 76 -14.13 -3.41 2.33
CA TRP A 76 -15.15 -4.23 2.96
C TRP A 76 -14.55 -5.57 3.31
N LEU A 77 -14.58 -5.91 4.60
CA LEU A 77 -14.12 -7.21 5.06
C LEU A 77 -15.29 -8.17 5.08
N GLU A 78 -15.17 -9.27 4.35
CA GLU A 78 -16.20 -10.30 4.29
C GLU A 78 -16.00 -11.38 5.35
N GLY A 79 -17.10 -12.03 5.72
CA GLY A 79 -17.11 -13.10 6.72
C GLY A 79 -16.42 -14.39 6.26
N ASP A 80 -16.32 -14.58 4.94
CA ASP A 80 -15.74 -15.74 4.27
C ASP A 80 -14.21 -15.66 4.10
N GLY A 81 -13.60 -14.49 4.37
CA GLY A 81 -12.17 -14.24 4.19
C GLY A 81 -11.82 -13.44 2.94
N ALA A 82 -12.80 -13.08 2.12
CA ALA A 82 -12.63 -12.15 1.00
C ALA A 82 -12.60 -10.68 1.47
N LEU A 83 -12.03 -9.84 0.62
CA LEU A 83 -11.90 -8.41 0.83
C LEU A 83 -12.35 -7.70 -0.45
N GLU A 84 -13.39 -6.89 -0.35
CA GLU A 84 -13.79 -6.02 -1.45
C GLU A 84 -13.13 -4.65 -1.27
N LEU A 85 -12.57 -4.11 -2.36
CA LEU A 85 -11.94 -2.80 -2.36
C LEU A 85 -12.65 -1.94 -3.39
N SER A 86 -13.30 -0.86 -2.93
CA SER A 86 -13.90 0.16 -3.80
C SER A 86 -13.10 1.46 -3.74
N ARG A 87 -13.08 2.21 -4.83
CA ARG A 87 -12.41 3.52 -4.92
C ARG A 87 -13.39 4.57 -5.42
N GLU A 88 -13.54 5.65 -4.67
CA GLU A 88 -14.31 6.83 -5.07
C GLU A 88 -13.40 7.93 -5.66
N PRO A 89 -13.90 8.78 -6.57
CA PRO A 89 -15.19 8.69 -7.27
C PRO A 89 -15.06 7.86 -8.55
N GLY A 90 -15.91 6.84 -8.73
CA GLY A 90 -16.03 6.10 -10.00
C GLY A 90 -14.95 5.06 -10.30
N GLY A 91 -14.16 4.62 -9.32
CA GLY A 91 -13.19 3.54 -9.51
C GLY A 91 -13.86 2.18 -9.57
N THR A 92 -13.40 1.32 -10.48
CA THR A 92 -13.73 -0.10 -10.50
C THR A 92 -13.29 -0.75 -9.18
N GLY A 93 -14.28 -1.16 -8.40
CA GLY A 93 -14.05 -2.02 -7.25
C GLY A 93 -13.64 -3.43 -7.68
N GLY A 94 -13.08 -4.21 -6.76
CA GLY A 94 -12.76 -5.60 -7.04
C GLY A 94 -12.77 -6.44 -5.78
N LEU A 95 -13.08 -7.73 -5.97
CA LEU A 95 -12.98 -8.73 -4.92
C LEU A 95 -11.55 -9.30 -4.89
N TYR A 96 -10.96 -9.32 -3.71
CA TYR A 96 -9.60 -9.79 -3.47
C TYR A 96 -9.58 -10.81 -2.33
N ARG A 97 -8.55 -11.64 -2.32
CA ARG A 97 -8.17 -12.44 -1.17
C ARG A 97 -6.78 -12.06 -0.71
N VAL A 98 -6.53 -12.19 0.58
CA VAL A 98 -5.19 -12.00 1.13
C VAL A 98 -4.34 -13.18 0.68
N ARG A 99 -3.23 -12.89 0.00
CA ARG A 99 -2.25 -13.90 -0.41
C ARG A 99 -1.73 -14.64 0.81
N ALA A 100 -1.71 -15.96 0.73
CA ALA A 100 -1.11 -16.82 1.75
C ALA A 100 0.34 -16.37 2.04
N ASP A 101 0.74 -16.41 3.31
CA ASP A 101 2.09 -16.07 3.78
C ASP A 101 2.58 -14.63 3.51
N SER A 102 1.73 -13.75 2.98
CA SER A 102 2.07 -12.34 2.77
C SER A 102 1.70 -11.44 3.95
N ARG A 103 0.98 -11.98 4.95
CA ARG A 103 0.38 -11.20 6.04
C ARG A 103 1.36 -11.02 7.20
N VAL A 104 1.66 -9.77 7.52
CA VAL A 104 2.39 -9.34 8.70
C VAL A 104 1.47 -8.45 9.52
N VAL A 105 1.11 -8.89 10.73
CA VAL A 105 0.12 -8.20 11.58
C VAL A 105 0.73 -7.82 12.93
N LEU A 106 1.23 -6.59 13.01
CA LEU A 106 1.83 -5.98 14.20
C LEU A 106 0.80 -5.14 14.97
N PRO A 107 1.12 -4.71 16.21
CA PRO A 107 0.25 -3.84 16.98
C PRO A 107 -0.08 -2.51 16.30
N MET A 108 0.90 -1.92 15.58
CA MET A 108 0.84 -0.58 14.98
C MET A 108 1.00 -0.58 13.45
N ALA A 109 1.08 -1.76 12.82
CA ALA A 109 1.22 -1.87 11.37
C ALA A 109 0.63 -3.19 10.87
N ALA A 110 0.04 -3.16 9.70
CA ALA A 110 -0.44 -4.32 8.97
C ALA A 110 0.08 -4.25 7.53
N TRP A 111 0.74 -5.30 7.09
CA TRP A 111 1.18 -5.46 5.71
C TRP A 111 0.62 -6.76 5.16
N PHE A 112 0.00 -6.72 3.99
CA PHE A 112 -0.46 -7.91 3.27
C PHE A 112 -0.51 -7.65 1.77
N ALA A 113 -0.42 -8.71 0.98
CA ALA A 113 -0.67 -8.67 -0.45
C ALA A 113 -2.07 -9.22 -0.76
N LEU A 114 -2.70 -8.65 -1.78
CA LEU A 114 -4.01 -9.01 -2.27
C LEU A 114 -3.87 -9.67 -3.63
N ASP A 115 -4.42 -10.87 -3.75
CA ASP A 115 -4.62 -11.56 -5.02
C ASP A 115 -6.07 -11.34 -5.47
N PRO A 116 -6.29 -10.94 -6.73
CA PRO A 116 -7.62 -10.72 -7.27
C PRO A 116 -8.39 -12.03 -7.36
N VAL A 117 -9.67 -12.01 -6.99
CA VAL A 117 -10.61 -13.10 -7.23
C VAL A 117 -11.21 -12.82 -8.61
N ALA A 118 -10.57 -13.31 -9.67
CA ALA A 118 -10.95 -13.03 -11.04
C ALA A 118 -12.40 -13.46 -11.33
N GLN A 119 -13.25 -12.55 -11.79
CA GLN A 119 -14.60 -12.85 -12.30
C GLN A 119 -14.76 -12.45 -13.78
N SER A 120 -13.95 -11.53 -14.34
CA SER A 120 -13.98 -11.23 -15.79
C SER A 120 -12.72 -10.52 -16.35
N ALA A 121 -12.60 -10.49 -17.68
CA ALA A 121 -11.50 -9.84 -18.41
C ALA A 121 -11.43 -8.31 -18.22
N ALA A 122 -12.53 -7.64 -17.88
CA ALA A 122 -12.55 -6.21 -17.55
C ALA A 122 -11.95 -5.92 -16.15
N GLU A 123 -11.90 -6.92 -15.27
CA GLU A 123 -11.25 -6.84 -13.95
C GLU A 123 -9.75 -7.13 -14.02
N ALA A 124 -9.24 -7.57 -15.18
CA ALA A 124 -7.83 -7.89 -15.38
C ALA A 124 -6.90 -6.64 -15.29
N GLU A 125 -7.40 -5.43 -15.57
CA GLU A 125 -6.65 -4.20 -15.29
C GLU A 125 -6.63 -3.83 -13.80
N ALA A 126 -7.70 -4.17 -13.06
CA ALA A 126 -7.73 -4.06 -11.61
C ALA A 126 -6.89 -5.16 -10.92
N SER A 127 -6.63 -6.27 -11.65
CA SER A 127 -5.94 -7.51 -11.27
C SER A 127 -4.41 -7.41 -11.10
N ARG A 128 -3.87 -6.25 -10.72
CA ARG A 128 -2.49 -6.22 -10.20
C ARG A 128 -2.50 -6.66 -8.75
N VAL A 129 -1.54 -7.52 -8.38
CA VAL A 129 -1.25 -7.84 -6.98
C VAL A 129 -1.05 -6.54 -6.22
N ARG A 130 -1.97 -6.22 -5.31
CA ARG A 130 -1.92 -4.98 -4.52
C ARG A 130 -1.28 -5.27 -3.18
N ARG A 131 -0.19 -4.58 -2.87
CA ARG A 131 0.39 -4.59 -1.52
C ARG A 131 -0.22 -3.44 -0.73
N LEU A 132 -0.82 -3.76 0.40
CA LEU A 132 -1.36 -2.76 1.32
C LEU A 132 -0.49 -2.72 2.57
N PHE A 133 -0.08 -1.52 2.94
CA PHE A 133 0.57 -1.21 4.20
C PHE A 133 -0.31 -0.19 4.93
N LEU A 134 -0.86 -0.60 6.07
CA LEU A 134 -1.80 0.18 6.86
C LEU A 134 -1.29 0.33 8.29
N VAL A 135 -1.39 1.54 8.82
CA VAL A 135 -1.17 1.88 10.24
C VAL A 135 -2.51 2.34 10.85
N PRO A 136 -2.63 2.46 12.19
CA PRO A 136 -3.87 2.91 12.83
C PRO A 136 -4.46 4.19 12.23
N ASP A 137 -3.62 5.18 11.91
CA ASP A 137 -4.03 6.46 11.34
C ASP A 137 -4.67 6.34 9.95
N ASN A 138 -4.47 5.22 9.23
CA ASN A 138 -5.13 5.00 7.94
C ASN A 138 -6.62 4.64 8.10
N LEU A 139 -7.10 4.41 9.33
CA LEU A 139 -8.45 3.97 9.63
C LEU A 139 -9.05 4.82 10.76
N SER A 140 -10.37 4.75 10.92
CA SER A 140 -11.03 5.32 12.10
C SER A 140 -10.61 4.59 13.39
N ALA A 141 -10.77 5.27 14.54
CA ALA A 141 -10.45 4.69 15.84
C ALA A 141 -11.17 3.34 16.05
N GLY A 142 -10.43 2.32 16.47
CA GLY A 142 -10.95 0.96 16.70
C GLY A 142 -11.02 0.07 15.45
N SER A 143 -11.13 0.64 14.25
CA SER A 143 -11.19 -0.08 12.97
C SER A 143 -9.90 -0.84 12.67
N PHE A 144 -8.74 -0.31 13.08
CA PHE A 144 -7.46 -1.01 12.94
C PHE A 144 -7.40 -2.30 13.77
N ARG A 145 -8.00 -2.32 14.96
CA ARG A 145 -8.09 -3.54 15.78
C ARG A 145 -8.97 -4.59 15.09
N LEU A 146 -10.08 -4.17 14.49
CA LEU A 146 -10.97 -5.07 13.74
C LEU A 146 -10.25 -5.69 12.53
N LEU A 147 -9.56 -4.86 11.74
CA LEU A 147 -8.73 -5.33 10.63
C LEU A 147 -7.71 -6.37 11.09
N ARG A 148 -6.99 -6.11 12.18
CA ARG A 148 -5.98 -7.04 12.72
C ARG A 148 -6.59 -8.39 13.13
N VAL A 149 -7.72 -8.36 13.81
CA VAL A 149 -8.42 -9.59 14.24
C VAL A 149 -8.90 -10.36 12.99
N TRP A 150 -9.48 -9.66 12.02
CA TRP A 150 -9.90 -10.27 10.77
C TRP A 150 -8.73 -10.88 9.99
N LEU A 151 -7.61 -10.16 9.84
CA LEU A 151 -6.40 -10.65 9.17
C LEU A 151 -5.83 -11.91 9.83
N ARG A 152 -5.90 -12.02 11.15
CA ARG A 152 -5.41 -13.19 11.89
C ARG A 152 -6.32 -14.41 11.74
N HIS A 153 -7.64 -14.21 11.83
CA HIS A 153 -8.59 -15.31 12.02
C HIS A 153 -9.45 -15.66 10.80
N ARG A 154 -9.55 -14.76 9.81
CA ARG A 154 -10.48 -14.87 8.67
C ARG A 154 -9.81 -14.78 7.30
N ALA A 155 -8.78 -13.95 7.14
CA ALA A 155 -8.15 -13.71 5.83
C ALA A 155 -7.57 -14.95 5.12
N GLY A 156 -7.25 -16.02 5.86
CA GLY A 156 -6.76 -17.29 5.29
C GLY A 156 -7.85 -18.35 5.10
N ARG A 157 -9.12 -18.03 5.37
CA ARG A 157 -10.21 -18.98 5.16
C ARG A 157 -10.50 -19.04 3.65
N VAL A 158 -10.30 -20.21 3.07
CA VAL A 158 -10.81 -20.54 1.75
C VAL A 158 -12.17 -21.20 1.98
N PRO A 159 -13.27 -20.73 1.35
CA PRO A 159 -14.55 -21.40 1.44
C PRO A 159 -14.41 -22.87 0.99
N PRO A 160 -15.00 -23.83 1.73
CA PRO A 160 -15.06 -25.22 1.30
C PRO A 160 -15.94 -25.29 0.06
N GLY A 161 -15.31 -25.39 -1.11
CA GLY A 161 -16.00 -25.33 -2.40
C GLY A 161 -15.08 -25.07 -3.58
N ASN A 162 -13.84 -24.61 -3.34
CA ASN A 162 -12.83 -24.42 -4.40
C ASN A 162 -11.66 -25.41 -4.35
N THR A 163 -11.83 -26.52 -3.61
CA THR A 163 -11.00 -27.72 -3.77
C THR A 163 -11.63 -28.55 -4.89
N ALA A 164 -11.35 -28.19 -6.14
CA ALA A 164 -11.45 -29.16 -7.22
C ALA A 164 -10.19 -30.06 -7.17
N PRO A 165 -10.33 -31.36 -7.45
CA PRO A 165 -9.24 -32.35 -7.42
C PRO A 165 -8.15 -32.09 -8.45
#